data_AF-A0A2N4TYX0-F1
#
_entry.id   AF-A0A2N4TYX0-F1
#
_cell.length_a   1.000
_cell.length_b   1.000
_cell.length_c   1.000
_cell.angle_alpha   90.00
_cell.angle_beta   90.00
_cell.angle_gamma   90.00
#
_symmetry.space_group_name_H-M   'P 1'
#
loop_
_entity.id
_entity.type
_entity.pdbx_description
1 polymer ?
#
loop_
_entity_poly.entity_id
_entity_poly.type
_entity_poly.pdbx_seq_one_letter_code
_entity_poly.pdbx_strand_id
1 'polypeptide(L)'
;MQAAIQSSHRVEPTRFLSDVIDTFLDDLHSAGYAEHTLNKRRWVLCAFARWASREDVTLSHLDDTVVDAFLSRLPGAPADRIQLERGVIRRLLGHLRDRGLVSPAASGKVLASVVLHADFVAYLRHERGLAENSIQVYGPYVLQYLRTQDTGDGQLALNAFDVTTMRHHLLAQAAEKSGEVTRLRAIALRAFCRFLFLRGKTSADMSDSVPSVRKWRQATVPAFITPEQQSAILAAIDRATPSGARDYAVLLLFAQLGLRASEVISLTLDDILWRKGELVIHGKGGAIEHAPLLNEVGEALVSYLRDARPSSASRQPLFGLIALVNGQLK
;
A
#
# COMPACT_ATOMS: atom_id res chain seq x y z
N MET A 1 -25.01 -41.60 -30.36
CA MET A 1 -25.02 -41.04 -28.99
C MET A 1 -23.86 -40.05 -28.92
N GLN A 2 -24.11 -38.82 -28.45
CA GLN A 2 -23.26 -37.62 -28.48
C GLN A 2 -23.28 -36.78 -29.76
N ALA A 3 -24.02 -35.67 -29.70
CA ALA A 3 -23.59 -34.34 -30.15
C ALA A 3 -24.71 -33.35 -29.83
N ALA A 4 -24.48 -32.41 -28.90
CA ALA A 4 -25.19 -31.13 -28.86
C ALA A 4 -24.61 -30.17 -27.81
N ILE A 5 -24.03 -29.08 -28.34
CA ILE A 5 -24.09 -27.71 -27.82
C ILE A 5 -23.12 -27.34 -26.67
N GLN A 6 -21.90 -26.97 -27.07
CA GLN A 6 -21.16 -25.87 -26.43
C GLN A 6 -21.42 -24.60 -27.24
N SER A 7 -22.25 -23.70 -26.72
CA SER A 7 -22.44 -22.35 -27.25
C SER A 7 -21.35 -21.43 -26.71
N SER A 8 -20.36 -21.13 -27.55
CA SER A 8 -19.36 -20.10 -27.30
C SER A 8 -19.98 -18.71 -27.50
N HIS A 9 -20.27 -18.00 -26.42
CA HIS A 9 -20.64 -16.59 -26.47
C HIS A 9 -19.40 -15.74 -26.77
N ARG A 10 -19.24 -15.36 -28.05
CA ARG A 10 -18.38 -14.23 -28.42
C ARG A 10 -19.00 -12.95 -27.88
N VAL A 11 -18.40 -12.38 -26.84
CA VAL A 11 -18.68 -11.02 -26.36
C VAL A 11 -18.03 -10.03 -27.34
N GLU A 12 -18.77 -9.03 -27.81
CA GLU A 12 -18.20 -7.99 -28.69
C GLU A 12 -17.01 -7.27 -28.02
N PRO A 13 -15.95 -6.91 -28.77
CA PRO A 13 -14.70 -6.34 -28.24
C PRO A 13 -14.86 -5.06 -27.41
N THR A 14 -15.96 -4.32 -27.59
CA THR A 14 -16.25 -3.05 -26.91
C THR A 14 -16.90 -3.21 -25.53
N ARG A 15 -17.47 -4.38 -25.20
CA ARG A 15 -18.14 -4.63 -23.91
C ARG A 15 -17.31 -5.43 -22.91
N PHE A 16 -16.20 -6.01 -23.33
CA PHE A 16 -15.37 -6.82 -22.45
C PHE A 16 -14.89 -6.01 -21.23
N LEU A 17 -15.25 -6.48 -20.02
CA LEU A 17 -14.99 -5.84 -18.72
C LEU A 17 -15.65 -4.48 -18.45
N SER A 18 -16.41 -3.87 -19.38
CA SER A 18 -16.98 -2.53 -19.18
C SER A 18 -17.89 -2.45 -17.95
N ASP A 19 -18.88 -3.33 -17.88
CA ASP A 19 -19.85 -3.35 -16.77
C ASP A 19 -19.18 -3.63 -15.41
N VAL A 20 -18.14 -4.47 -15.41
CA VAL A 20 -17.34 -4.79 -14.22
C VAL A 20 -16.53 -3.58 -13.77
N ILE A 21 -15.90 -2.87 -14.71
CA ILE A 21 -15.11 -1.68 -14.44
C ILE A 21 -15.98 -0.58 -13.84
N ASP A 22 -17.16 -0.36 -14.42
CA ASP A 22 -18.10 0.65 -13.91
C ASP A 22 -18.55 0.30 -12.49
N THR A 23 -18.98 -0.93 -12.26
CA THR A 23 -19.38 -1.36 -10.90
C THR A 23 -18.23 -1.23 -9.90
N PHE A 24 -17.01 -1.61 -10.29
CA PHE A 24 -15.81 -1.47 -9.45
C PHE A 24 -15.49 0.00 -9.12
N LEU A 25 -15.66 0.89 -10.08
CA LEU A 25 -15.42 2.32 -9.87
C LEU A 25 -16.51 2.95 -8.99
N ASP A 26 -17.75 2.50 -9.10
CA ASP A 26 -18.85 2.92 -8.21
C ASP A 26 -18.62 2.46 -6.76
N ASP A 27 -18.11 1.24 -6.58
CA ASP A 27 -17.71 0.74 -5.25
C ASP A 27 -16.58 1.58 -4.65
N LEU A 28 -15.61 2.01 -5.48
CA LEU A 28 -14.55 2.94 -5.06
C LEU A 28 -15.09 4.34 -4.79
N HIS A 29 -16.02 4.85 -5.58
CA HIS A 29 -16.65 6.14 -5.36
C HIS A 29 -17.40 6.16 -4.01
N SER A 30 -18.19 5.11 -3.75
CA SER A 30 -18.91 4.91 -2.50
C SER A 30 -17.98 4.78 -1.28
N ALA A 31 -16.76 4.27 -1.48
CA ALA A 31 -15.71 4.22 -0.47
C ALA A 31 -14.97 5.57 -0.25
N GLY A 32 -15.40 6.66 -0.91
CA GLY A 32 -14.91 8.01 -0.70
C GLY A 32 -13.64 8.37 -1.48
N TYR A 33 -13.35 7.68 -2.58
CA TYR A 33 -12.20 8.02 -3.43
C TYR A 33 -12.47 9.30 -4.25
N ALA A 34 -11.47 10.18 -4.35
CA ALA A 34 -11.59 11.42 -5.11
C ALA A 34 -11.78 11.18 -6.62
N GLU A 35 -12.60 12.00 -7.28
CA GLU A 35 -12.92 11.95 -8.72
C GLU A 35 -11.69 11.85 -9.61
N HIS A 36 -10.65 12.67 -9.37
CA HIS A 36 -9.42 12.61 -10.14
C HIS A 36 -8.72 11.23 -10.03
N THR A 37 -8.77 10.59 -8.85
CA THR A 37 -8.21 9.25 -8.64
C THR A 37 -9.01 8.20 -9.40
N LEU A 38 -10.34 8.30 -9.39
CA LEU A 38 -11.23 7.40 -10.14
C LEU A 38 -10.98 7.52 -11.64
N ASN A 39 -10.85 8.73 -12.17
CA ASN A 39 -10.54 8.97 -13.58
C ASN A 39 -9.19 8.36 -14.01
N LYS A 40 -8.16 8.49 -13.17
CA LYS A 40 -6.85 7.86 -13.43
C LYS A 40 -6.95 6.33 -13.43
N ARG A 41 -7.71 5.75 -12.49
CA ARG A 41 -7.95 4.29 -12.44
C ARG A 41 -8.75 3.81 -13.64
N ARG A 42 -9.82 4.51 -14.01
CA ARG A 42 -10.65 4.25 -15.19
C ARG A 42 -9.80 4.18 -16.45
N TRP A 43 -8.89 5.14 -16.64
CA TRP A 43 -7.99 5.13 -17.80
C TRP A 43 -7.15 3.85 -17.90
N VAL A 44 -6.54 3.42 -16.78
CA VAL A 44 -5.75 2.18 -16.71
C VAL A 44 -6.62 0.95 -17.00
N LEU A 45 -7.79 0.87 -16.38
CA LEU A 45 -8.69 -0.28 -16.53
C LEU A 45 -9.27 -0.39 -17.94
N CYS A 46 -9.66 0.73 -18.56
CA CYS A 46 -10.09 0.74 -19.95
C CYS A 46 -8.94 0.43 -20.91
N ALA A 47 -7.70 0.79 -20.59
CA ALA A 47 -6.54 0.37 -21.37
C ALA A 47 -6.30 -1.15 -21.25
N PHE A 48 -6.42 -1.70 -20.04
CA PHE A 48 -6.33 -3.13 -19.77
C PHE A 48 -7.42 -3.91 -20.50
N ALA A 49 -8.69 -3.50 -20.40
CA ALA A 49 -9.82 -4.16 -21.07
C ALA A 49 -9.66 -4.19 -22.59
N ARG A 50 -9.25 -3.07 -23.20
CA ARG A 50 -8.99 -3.00 -24.66
C ARG A 50 -7.83 -3.90 -25.08
N TRP A 51 -6.77 -3.96 -24.29
CA TRP A 51 -5.64 -4.85 -24.57
C TRP A 51 -6.05 -6.32 -24.42
N ALA A 52 -6.71 -6.69 -23.33
CA ALA A 52 -7.17 -8.04 -23.08
C ALA A 52 -8.13 -8.54 -24.17
N SER A 53 -9.02 -7.67 -24.67
CA SER A 53 -9.90 -8.00 -25.79
C SER A 53 -9.16 -8.18 -27.12
N ARG A 54 -8.02 -7.51 -27.34
CA ARG A 54 -7.20 -7.69 -28.55
C ARG A 54 -6.41 -8.99 -28.53
N GLU A 55 -5.95 -9.39 -27.34
CA GLU A 55 -5.21 -10.64 -27.11
C GLU A 55 -6.14 -11.85 -26.88
N ASP A 56 -7.44 -11.70 -27.11
CA ASP A 56 -8.48 -12.75 -26.93
C ASP A 56 -8.49 -13.39 -25.52
N VAL A 57 -8.15 -12.60 -24.50
CA VAL A 57 -8.12 -13.06 -23.11
C VAL A 57 -9.53 -13.19 -22.57
N THR A 58 -9.87 -14.36 -22.04
CA THR A 58 -11.17 -14.63 -21.43
C THR A 58 -11.17 -14.35 -19.93
N LEU A 59 -12.35 -14.09 -19.34
CA LEU A 59 -12.50 -13.82 -17.90
C LEU A 59 -11.90 -14.92 -17.02
N SER A 60 -12.04 -16.18 -17.42
CA SER A 60 -11.51 -17.34 -16.68
C SER A 60 -9.98 -17.41 -16.63
N HIS A 61 -9.29 -16.69 -17.52
CA HIS A 61 -7.82 -16.67 -17.62
C HIS A 61 -7.21 -15.37 -17.09
N LEU A 62 -8.01 -14.49 -16.47
CA LEU A 62 -7.51 -13.25 -15.88
C LEU A 62 -6.73 -13.51 -14.58
N ASP A 63 -5.41 -13.68 -14.69
CA ASP A 63 -4.50 -13.89 -13.58
C ASP A 63 -3.29 -12.93 -13.59
N ASP A 64 -2.34 -13.14 -12.67
CA ASP A 64 -1.13 -12.32 -12.59
C ASP A 64 -0.24 -12.42 -13.83
N THR A 65 -0.28 -13.53 -14.59
CA THR A 65 0.49 -13.67 -15.83
C THR A 65 -0.05 -12.77 -16.93
N VAL A 66 -1.38 -12.63 -17.03
CA VAL A 66 -2.03 -11.68 -17.93
C VAL A 66 -1.72 -10.24 -17.52
N VAL A 67 -1.64 -9.94 -16.22
CA VAL A 67 -1.22 -8.61 -15.74
C VAL A 67 0.22 -8.32 -16.15
N ASP A 68 1.14 -9.28 -16.00
CA ASP A 68 2.53 -9.14 -16.41
C ASP A 68 2.66 -8.94 -17.94
N ALA A 69 1.90 -9.71 -18.73
CA ALA A 69 1.83 -9.55 -20.18
C ALA A 69 1.31 -8.16 -20.58
N PHE A 70 0.27 -7.65 -19.92
CA PHE A 70 -0.21 -6.28 -20.15
C PHE A 70 0.87 -5.24 -19.85
N LEU A 71 1.58 -5.38 -18.72
CA LEU A 71 2.58 -4.41 -18.29
C LEU A 71 3.82 -4.40 -19.20
N SER A 72 4.07 -5.47 -19.95
CA SER A 72 5.15 -5.53 -20.94
C SER A 72 5.01 -4.46 -22.06
N ARG A 73 3.80 -3.91 -22.27
CA ARG A 73 3.53 -2.82 -23.23
C ARG A 73 4.21 -1.49 -22.88
N LEU A 74 4.78 -1.38 -21.67
CA LEU A 74 5.40 -0.16 -21.15
C LEU A 74 6.93 -0.31 -21.01
N PRO A 75 7.68 -0.62 -22.09
CA PRO A 75 9.13 -0.68 -22.00
C PRO A 75 9.68 0.72 -21.66
N GLY A 76 10.52 0.80 -20.64
CA GLY A 76 11.15 2.06 -20.20
C GLY A 76 10.27 3.00 -19.37
N ALA A 77 9.06 2.59 -18.99
CA ALA A 77 8.26 3.39 -18.05
C ALA A 77 8.89 3.41 -16.65
N PRO A 78 8.78 4.52 -15.90
CA PRO A 78 9.30 4.59 -14.55
C PRO A 78 8.55 3.62 -13.60
N ALA A 79 9.28 3.11 -12.61
CA ALA A 79 8.82 1.99 -11.77
C ALA A 79 7.55 2.30 -10.97
N ASP A 80 7.34 3.56 -10.57
CA ASP A 80 6.15 4.03 -9.86
C ASP A 80 4.88 3.89 -10.72
N ARG A 81 4.98 4.20 -12.02
CA ARG A 81 3.88 4.00 -12.97
C ARG A 81 3.53 2.53 -13.12
N ILE A 82 4.53 1.66 -13.28
CA ILE A 82 4.33 0.21 -13.41
C ILE A 82 3.63 -0.34 -12.16
N GLN A 83 4.05 0.09 -10.98
CA GLN A 83 3.44 -0.33 -9.71
C GLN A 83 2.00 0.18 -9.56
N LEU A 84 1.72 1.42 -9.98
CA LEU A 84 0.37 1.97 -9.97
C LEU A 84 -0.56 1.17 -10.88
N GLU A 85 -0.18 0.95 -12.14
CA GLU A 85 -1.03 0.23 -13.09
C GLU A 85 -1.27 -1.23 -12.62
N ARG A 86 -0.22 -1.90 -12.14
CA ARG A 86 -0.31 -3.23 -11.54
C ARG A 86 -1.27 -3.28 -10.35
N GLY A 87 -1.14 -2.33 -9.43
CA GLY A 87 -1.97 -2.27 -8.22
C GLY A 87 -3.46 -2.05 -8.54
N VAL A 88 -3.75 -1.19 -9.53
CA VAL A 88 -5.11 -0.94 -9.99
C VAL A 88 -5.73 -2.19 -10.61
N ILE A 89 -5.01 -2.88 -11.49
CA ILE A 89 -5.51 -4.10 -12.15
C ILE A 89 -5.68 -5.23 -11.15
N ARG A 90 -4.71 -5.45 -10.25
CA ARG A 90 -4.84 -6.47 -9.20
C ARG A 90 -6.04 -6.25 -8.29
N ARG A 91 -6.38 -4.99 -8.00
CA ARG A 91 -7.56 -4.68 -7.20
C ARG A 91 -8.86 -4.99 -7.94
N LEU A 92 -8.92 -4.75 -9.26
CA LEU A 92 -10.03 -5.22 -10.10
C LEU A 92 -10.11 -6.75 -10.12
N LEU A 93 -8.98 -7.46 -10.22
CA LEU A 93 -8.98 -8.93 -10.17
C LEU A 93 -9.45 -9.46 -8.81
N GLY A 94 -9.06 -8.81 -7.71
CA GLY A 94 -9.59 -9.12 -6.37
C GLY A 94 -11.11 -8.98 -6.33
N HIS A 95 -11.62 -7.84 -6.81
CA HIS A 95 -13.04 -7.56 -6.90
C HIS A 95 -13.82 -8.61 -7.71
N LEU A 96 -13.25 -9.04 -8.83
CA LEU A 96 -13.80 -10.09 -9.69
C LEU A 96 -13.81 -11.47 -9.00
N ARG A 97 -12.76 -11.79 -8.23
CA ARG A 97 -12.67 -13.04 -7.45
C ARG A 97 -13.67 -13.06 -6.30
N ASP A 98 -13.85 -11.95 -5.59
CA ASP A 98 -14.81 -11.82 -4.50
C ASP A 98 -16.25 -12.05 -4.99
N ARG A 99 -16.52 -11.76 -6.28
CA ARG A 99 -17.81 -12.02 -6.95
C ARG A 99 -17.88 -13.37 -7.67
N GLY A 100 -16.85 -14.20 -7.56
CA GLY A 100 -16.79 -15.52 -8.21
C GLY A 100 -16.73 -15.50 -9.74
N LEU A 101 -16.43 -14.34 -10.35
CA LEU A 101 -16.42 -14.16 -11.81
C LEU A 101 -15.10 -14.60 -12.46
N VAL A 102 -14.04 -14.76 -11.65
CA VAL A 102 -12.71 -15.21 -12.09
C VAL A 102 -12.27 -16.31 -11.14
N SER A 103 -11.72 -17.39 -11.69
CA SER A 103 -11.17 -18.47 -10.87
C SER A 103 -10.00 -17.96 -10.03
N PRO A 104 -9.78 -18.47 -8.81
CA PRO A 104 -8.53 -18.24 -8.11
C PRO A 104 -7.40 -18.62 -9.07
N ALA A 105 -6.37 -17.78 -9.19
CA ALA A 105 -5.26 -18.00 -10.12
C ALA A 105 -4.86 -19.48 -10.12
N ALA A 106 -4.77 -20.09 -11.30
CA ALA A 106 -4.46 -21.51 -11.45
C ALA A 106 -3.32 -21.85 -10.48
N SER A 107 -3.56 -22.86 -9.64
CA SER A 107 -2.58 -23.33 -8.66
C SER A 107 -1.40 -23.96 -9.42
N GLY A 108 -0.54 -23.11 -9.97
CA GLY A 108 0.81 -23.50 -10.37
C GLY A 108 1.51 -24.03 -9.13
N LYS A 109 2.50 -24.91 -9.34
CA LYS A 109 3.37 -25.40 -8.26
C LYS A 109 3.67 -24.27 -7.28
N VAL A 110 3.26 -24.42 -6.02
CA VAL A 110 3.45 -23.39 -5.02
C VAL A 110 4.95 -23.15 -4.87
N LEU A 111 5.42 -22.00 -5.34
CA LEU A 111 6.84 -21.67 -5.33
C LEU A 111 7.34 -21.63 -3.88
N ALA A 112 8.49 -22.24 -3.61
CA ALA A 112 9.06 -22.24 -2.26
C ALA A 112 9.33 -20.81 -1.76
N SER A 113 9.61 -19.88 -2.67
CA SER A 113 9.73 -18.44 -2.39
C SER A 113 8.46 -17.82 -1.81
N VAL A 114 7.27 -18.23 -2.29
CA VAL A 114 5.97 -17.73 -1.85
C VAL A 114 5.61 -18.31 -0.48
N VAL A 115 5.83 -19.62 -0.28
CA VAL A 115 5.58 -20.27 1.02
C VAL A 115 6.46 -19.65 2.10
N LEU A 116 7.76 -19.57 1.86
CA LEU A 116 8.71 -19.04 2.84
C LEU A 116 8.46 -17.56 3.15
N HIS A 117 8.05 -16.78 2.15
CA HIS A 117 7.63 -15.39 2.37
C HIS A 117 6.37 -15.30 3.23
N ALA A 118 5.36 -16.16 3.01
CA ALA A 118 4.16 -16.19 3.82
C ALA A 118 4.48 -16.54 5.28
N ASP A 119 5.33 -17.54 5.51
CA ASP A 119 5.80 -17.92 6.85
C ASP A 119 6.56 -16.77 7.53
N PHE A 120 7.41 -16.05 6.78
CA PHE A 120 8.13 -14.89 7.29
C PHE A 120 7.17 -13.76 7.69
N VAL A 121 6.17 -13.46 6.85
CA VAL A 121 5.14 -12.45 7.16
C VAL A 121 4.34 -12.85 8.40
N ALA A 122 3.98 -14.13 8.53
CA ALA A 122 3.31 -14.65 9.72
C ALA A 122 4.18 -14.49 10.99
N TYR A 123 5.47 -14.81 10.90
CA TYR A 123 6.44 -14.59 11.97
C TYR A 123 6.53 -13.11 12.38
N LEU A 124 6.62 -12.19 11.40
CA LEU A 124 6.65 -10.75 11.68
C LEU A 124 5.39 -10.28 12.41
N ARG A 125 4.22 -10.82 12.03
CA ARG A 125 2.92 -10.42 12.59
C ARG A 125 2.67 -11.01 13.98
N HIS A 126 2.82 -12.33 14.12
CA HIS A 126 2.33 -13.05 15.29
C HIS A 126 3.39 -13.26 16.37
N GLU A 127 4.64 -13.51 15.98
CA GLU A 127 5.72 -13.77 16.95
C GLU A 127 6.47 -12.49 17.32
N ARG A 128 6.70 -11.62 16.33
CA ARG A 128 7.41 -10.35 16.52
C ARG A 128 6.49 -9.17 16.85
N GLY A 129 5.19 -9.30 16.62
CA GLY A 129 4.21 -8.24 16.89
C GLY A 129 4.46 -6.94 16.12
N LEU A 130 4.99 -7.00 14.89
CA LEU A 130 5.21 -5.79 14.10
C LEU A 130 3.88 -5.18 13.65
N ALA A 131 3.82 -3.85 13.63
CA ALA A 131 2.73 -3.13 12.98
C ALA A 131 2.67 -3.47 11.49
N GLU A 132 1.46 -3.52 10.92
CA GLU A 132 1.23 -3.90 9.52
C GLU A 132 2.04 -3.02 8.55
N ASN A 133 2.15 -1.71 8.81
CA ASN A 133 2.98 -0.81 8.01
C ASN A 133 4.46 -1.25 7.94
N SER A 134 5.01 -1.82 9.02
CA SER A 134 6.38 -2.35 9.00
C SER A 134 6.48 -3.63 8.18
N ILE A 135 5.45 -4.49 8.25
CA ILE A 135 5.35 -5.71 7.42
C ILE A 135 5.27 -5.35 5.94
N GLN A 136 4.50 -4.32 5.58
CA GLN A 136 4.38 -3.81 4.21
C GLN A 136 5.69 -3.21 3.68
N VAL A 137 6.63 -2.82 4.56
CA VAL A 137 7.98 -2.42 4.15
C VAL A 137 8.92 -3.63 4.04
N TYR A 138 8.84 -4.60 4.96
CA TYR A 138 9.82 -5.67 5.08
C TYR A 138 9.54 -6.84 4.13
N GLY A 139 8.27 -7.26 4.05
CA GLY A 139 7.82 -8.41 3.25
C GLY A 139 8.19 -8.29 1.78
N PRO A 140 7.80 -7.20 1.08
CA PRO A 140 8.10 -7.05 -0.35
C PRO A 140 9.59 -7.11 -0.69
N TYR A 141 10.45 -6.59 0.18
CA TYR A 141 11.90 -6.66 -0.02
C TYR A 141 12.42 -8.10 0.10
N VAL A 142 11.97 -8.86 1.11
CA VAL A 142 12.35 -10.26 1.27
C VAL A 142 11.81 -11.12 0.13
N LEU A 143 10.57 -10.89 -0.32
CA LEU A 143 10.01 -11.57 -1.48
C LEU A 143 10.82 -11.29 -2.75
N GLN A 144 11.23 -10.03 -2.94
CA GLN A 144 12.08 -9.66 -4.07
C GLN A 144 13.40 -10.43 -4.03
N TYR A 145 14.05 -10.51 -2.86
CA TYR A 145 15.26 -11.31 -2.69
C TYR A 145 15.03 -12.79 -3.02
N LEU A 146 13.99 -13.41 -2.44
CA LEU A 146 13.69 -14.82 -2.68
C LEU A 146 13.44 -15.13 -4.15
N ARG A 147 12.80 -14.22 -4.89
CA ARG A 147 12.58 -14.36 -6.33
C ARG A 147 13.88 -14.35 -7.15
N THR A 148 14.94 -13.67 -6.69
CA THR A 148 16.24 -13.74 -7.38
C THR A 148 16.99 -15.04 -7.09
N GLN A 149 16.49 -15.85 -6.16
CA GLN A 149 17.06 -17.14 -5.80
C GLN A 149 16.24 -18.32 -6.33
N ASP A 150 15.19 -18.06 -7.12
CA ASP A 150 14.36 -19.11 -7.71
C ASP A 150 15.15 -19.85 -8.79
N THR A 151 15.19 -21.19 -8.70
CA THR A 151 15.90 -22.04 -9.67
C THR A 151 15.06 -22.38 -10.90
N GLY A 152 13.80 -21.92 -10.95
CA GLY A 152 12.89 -22.11 -12.10
C GLY A 152 12.09 -23.41 -12.07
N ASP A 153 12.43 -24.34 -11.18
CA ASP A 153 11.68 -25.56 -10.86
C ASP A 153 10.74 -25.40 -9.66
N GLY A 154 10.65 -24.17 -9.12
CA GLY A 154 9.89 -23.82 -7.92
C GLY A 154 10.66 -24.03 -6.62
N GLN A 155 11.94 -24.38 -6.68
CA GLN A 155 12.84 -24.43 -5.54
C GLN A 155 13.66 -23.14 -5.40
N LEU A 156 14.34 -23.00 -4.27
CA LEU A 156 15.31 -21.94 -4.02
C LEU A 156 16.71 -22.50 -4.18
N ALA A 157 17.64 -21.68 -4.67
CA ALA A 157 19.04 -22.04 -4.79
C ALA A 157 19.62 -22.52 -3.44
N LEU A 158 20.54 -23.49 -3.46
CA LEU A 158 21.14 -24.05 -2.24
C LEU A 158 21.87 -22.99 -1.39
N ASN A 159 22.39 -21.95 -2.03
CA ASN A 159 23.07 -20.81 -1.40
C ASN A 159 22.15 -19.59 -1.16
N ALA A 160 20.82 -19.75 -1.31
CA ALA A 160 19.83 -18.70 -1.08
C ALA A 160 19.79 -18.21 0.37
N PHE A 161 20.44 -18.91 1.30
CA PHE A 161 20.54 -18.51 2.70
C PHE A 161 21.98 -18.22 3.13
N ASP A 162 22.91 -18.07 2.17
CA ASP A 162 24.27 -17.63 2.47
C ASP A 162 24.34 -16.12 2.72
N VAL A 163 25.15 -15.71 3.70
CA VAL A 163 25.39 -14.30 4.04
C VAL A 163 26.00 -13.55 2.88
N THR A 164 26.89 -14.19 2.11
CA THR A 164 27.54 -13.54 0.98
C THR A 164 26.51 -13.17 -0.08
N THR A 165 25.61 -14.10 -0.42
CA THR A 165 24.50 -13.89 -1.37
C THR A 165 23.56 -12.78 -0.89
N MET A 166 23.12 -12.83 0.36
CA MET A 166 22.23 -11.82 0.96
C MET A 166 22.87 -10.44 1.01
N ARG A 167 24.14 -10.36 1.39
CA ARG A 167 24.91 -9.10 1.46
C ARG A 167 25.13 -8.51 0.08
N HIS A 168 25.50 -9.33 -0.90
CA HIS A 168 25.71 -8.87 -2.27
C HIS A 168 24.41 -8.30 -2.87
N HIS A 169 23.27 -8.95 -2.61
CA HIS A 169 21.96 -8.44 -3.03
C HIS A 169 21.63 -7.09 -2.39
N LEU A 170 21.86 -6.93 -1.08
CA LEU A 170 21.66 -5.65 -0.40
C LEU A 170 22.54 -4.54 -0.96
N LEU A 171 23.83 -4.82 -1.21
CA LEU A 171 24.78 -3.84 -1.74
C LEU A 171 24.47 -3.43 -3.19
N ALA A 172 24.12 -4.40 -4.05
CA ALA A 172 23.71 -4.13 -5.42
C ALA A 172 22.51 -3.16 -5.48
N GLN A 173 21.53 -3.35 -4.59
CA GLN A 173 20.38 -2.46 -4.52
C GLN A 173 20.63 -1.12 -3.81
N ALA A 174 21.70 -1.02 -3.02
CA ALA A 174 22.03 0.20 -2.28
C ALA A 174 22.52 1.32 -3.21
N ALA A 175 23.17 0.95 -4.33
CA ALA A 175 23.75 1.91 -5.28
C ALA A 175 22.69 2.81 -5.96
N GLU A 176 21.45 2.33 -6.08
CA GLU A 176 20.37 3.02 -6.80
C GLU A 176 19.33 3.67 -5.87
N LYS A 177 19.54 3.62 -4.55
CA LYS A 177 18.52 3.99 -3.55
C LYS A 177 19.07 4.94 -2.50
N SER A 178 18.16 5.69 -1.88
CA SER A 178 18.51 6.56 -0.76
C SER A 178 18.99 5.73 0.44
N GLY A 179 19.85 6.33 1.26
CA GLY A 179 20.37 5.67 2.47
C GLY A 179 19.27 5.20 3.43
N GLU A 180 18.14 5.90 3.49
CA GLU A 180 16.99 5.51 4.33
C GLU A 180 16.32 4.23 3.82
N VAL A 181 16.15 4.08 2.51
CA VAL A 181 15.62 2.85 1.90
C VAL A 181 16.58 1.69 2.13
N THR A 182 17.87 1.89 1.92
CA THR A 182 18.90 0.87 2.17
C THR A 182 18.92 0.44 3.64
N ARG A 183 18.75 1.39 4.57
CA ARG A 183 18.66 1.10 6.01
C ARG A 183 17.44 0.23 6.34
N LEU A 184 16.26 0.57 5.80
CA LEU A 184 15.04 -0.21 6.02
C LEU A 184 15.17 -1.64 5.45
N ARG A 185 15.78 -1.78 4.27
CA ARG A 185 16.09 -3.08 3.66
C ARG A 185 17.06 -3.90 4.49
N ALA A 186 18.11 -3.28 5.03
CA ALA A 186 19.03 -3.94 5.94
C ALA A 186 18.32 -4.43 7.22
N ILE A 187 17.34 -3.67 7.75
CA ILE A 187 16.52 -4.12 8.89
C ILE A 187 15.65 -5.31 8.52
N ALA A 188 14.97 -5.25 7.37
CA ALA A 188 14.16 -6.35 6.87
C ALA A 188 15.00 -7.62 6.67
N LEU A 189 16.21 -7.49 6.12
CA LEU A 189 17.14 -8.59 5.93
C LEU A 189 17.58 -9.20 7.26
N ARG A 190 17.90 -8.37 8.27
CA ARG A 190 18.22 -8.86 9.62
C ARG A 190 17.08 -9.65 10.25
N ALA A 191 15.86 -9.14 10.12
CA ALA A 191 14.67 -9.84 10.60
C ALA A 191 14.48 -11.18 9.90
N PHE A 192 14.78 -11.24 8.59
CA PHE A 192 14.72 -12.46 7.80
C PHE A 192 15.81 -13.48 8.18
N CYS A 193 17.06 -13.06 8.36
CA CYS A 193 18.14 -13.94 8.85
C CYS A 193 17.79 -14.57 10.20
N ARG A 194 17.26 -13.76 11.13
CA ARG A 194 16.79 -14.25 12.44
C ARG A 194 15.66 -15.28 12.27
N PHE A 195 14.71 -15.02 11.38
CA PHE A 195 13.62 -15.95 11.07
C PHE A 195 14.14 -17.28 10.52
N LEU A 196 15.07 -17.25 9.56
CA LEU A 196 15.68 -18.46 8.98
C LEU A 196 16.37 -19.31 10.05
N PHE A 197 17.10 -18.68 10.96
CA PHE A 197 17.74 -19.37 12.09
C PHE A 197 16.71 -20.01 13.04
N LEU A 198 15.68 -19.26 13.45
CA LEU A 198 14.61 -19.77 14.33
C LEU A 198 13.81 -20.92 13.69
N ARG A 199 13.72 -20.95 12.36
CA ARG A 199 13.09 -22.04 11.60
C ARG A 199 14.05 -23.17 11.22
N GLY A 200 15.29 -23.15 11.71
CA GLY A 200 16.30 -24.17 11.44
C GLY A 200 16.77 -24.25 9.99
N LYS A 201 16.54 -23.19 9.18
CA LYS A 201 16.97 -23.11 7.78
C LYS A 201 18.45 -22.73 7.66
N THR A 202 19.01 -22.08 8.67
CA THR A 202 20.45 -21.81 8.80
C THR A 202 20.97 -22.39 10.10
N SER A 203 22.23 -22.83 10.11
CA SER A 203 22.89 -23.39 11.30
C SER A 203 23.24 -22.35 12.36
N ALA A 204 23.33 -21.08 11.96
CA ALA A 204 23.64 -19.96 12.84
C ALA A 204 22.77 -18.74 12.50
N ASP A 205 22.63 -17.84 13.47
CA ASP A 205 22.00 -16.54 13.25
C ASP A 205 22.96 -15.61 12.52
N MET A 206 22.53 -15.16 11.35
CA MET A 206 23.32 -14.34 10.44
C MET A 206 22.90 -12.86 10.49
N SER A 207 21.98 -12.47 11.38
CA SER A 207 21.49 -11.09 11.47
C SER A 207 22.62 -10.07 11.66
N ASP A 208 23.62 -10.41 12.45
CA ASP A 208 24.71 -9.48 12.78
C ASP A 208 25.73 -9.32 11.65
N SER A 209 25.71 -10.22 10.66
CA SER A 209 26.53 -10.13 9.45
C SER A 209 25.96 -9.16 8.42
N VAL A 210 24.70 -8.73 8.57
CA VAL A 210 24.07 -7.75 7.68
C VAL A 210 24.62 -6.35 7.98
N PRO A 211 25.20 -5.65 7.00
CA PRO A 211 25.82 -4.35 7.24
C PRO A 211 24.83 -3.33 7.80
N SER A 212 25.33 -2.51 8.71
CA SER A 212 24.58 -1.37 9.24
C SER A 212 24.77 -0.16 8.32
N VAL A 213 23.66 0.40 7.84
CA VAL A 213 23.70 1.68 7.13
C VAL A 213 23.77 2.78 8.18
N ARG A 214 24.96 3.38 8.33
CA ARG A 214 25.19 4.45 9.30
C ARG A 214 24.37 5.69 8.91
N LYS A 215 23.57 6.18 9.86
CA LYS A 215 22.99 7.51 9.83
C LYS A 215 23.69 8.35 10.89
N TRP A 216 24.43 9.37 10.47
CA TRP A 216 25.01 10.32 11.40
C TRP A 216 23.86 11.15 12.01
N ARG A 217 23.72 11.10 13.34
CA ARG A 217 22.76 11.95 14.06
C ARG A 217 23.09 13.41 13.74
N GLN A 218 22.06 14.22 13.52
CA GLN A 218 22.19 15.66 13.24
C GLN A 218 22.99 16.02 11.97
N ALA A 219 23.07 15.12 10.98
CA ALA A 219 23.68 15.42 9.68
C ALA A 219 23.01 16.59 8.94
N THR A 220 21.82 17.00 9.37
CA THR A 220 21.10 18.16 8.86
C THR A 220 20.25 18.72 9.99
N VAL A 221 20.18 20.06 10.09
CA VAL A 221 19.23 20.73 10.99
C VAL A 221 17.83 20.50 10.43
N PRO A 222 16.88 19.94 11.20
CA PRO A 222 15.50 19.82 10.72
C PRO A 222 14.97 21.20 10.35
N ALA A 223 14.45 21.36 9.14
CA ALA A 223 13.72 22.57 8.78
C ALA A 223 12.49 22.66 9.69
N PHE A 224 12.35 23.77 10.39
CA PHE A 224 11.17 24.07 11.20
C PHE A 224 10.35 25.14 10.48
N ILE A 225 9.03 25.07 10.64
CA ILE A 225 8.09 26.05 10.11
C ILE A 225 7.91 27.12 11.19
N THR A 226 8.01 28.41 10.83
CA THR A 226 7.75 29.50 11.77
C THR A 226 6.25 29.66 12.04
N PRO A 227 5.83 30.24 13.17
CA PRO A 227 4.42 30.51 13.44
C PRO A 227 3.72 31.32 12.32
N GLU A 228 4.45 32.23 11.67
CA GLU A 228 3.95 33.03 10.55
C GLU A 228 3.73 32.16 9.30
N GLN A 229 4.66 31.25 9.00
CA GLN A 229 4.54 30.31 7.89
C GLN A 229 3.40 29.31 8.13
N GLN A 230 3.25 28.81 9.36
CA GLN A 230 2.13 27.96 9.76
C GLN A 230 0.79 28.69 9.53
N SER A 231 0.69 29.94 10.00
CA SER A 231 -0.50 30.77 9.82
C SER A 231 -0.79 31.02 8.34
N ALA A 232 0.24 31.29 7.53
CA ALA A 232 0.10 31.47 6.09
C ALA A 232 -0.38 30.20 5.37
N ILE A 233 0.14 29.02 5.75
CA ILE A 233 -0.29 27.73 5.20
C ILE A 233 -1.76 27.48 5.52
N LEU A 234 -2.15 27.65 6.79
CA LEU A 234 -3.54 27.44 7.22
C LEU A 234 -4.51 28.43 6.55
N ALA A 235 -4.08 29.68 6.36
CA ALA A 235 -4.88 30.72 5.70
C ALA A 235 -5.06 30.49 4.18
N ALA A 236 -4.12 29.81 3.52
CA ALA A 236 -4.17 29.55 2.09
C ALA A 236 -5.16 28.44 1.69
N ILE A 237 -5.73 27.71 2.65
CA ILE A 237 -6.61 26.57 2.38
C ILE A 237 -8.03 27.06 2.10
N ASP A 238 -8.56 26.69 0.94
CA ASP A 238 -9.95 26.96 0.58
C ASP A 238 -10.92 26.01 1.32
N ARG A 239 -11.38 26.47 2.48
CA ARG A 239 -12.32 25.77 3.37
C ARG A 239 -13.73 25.61 2.78
N ALA A 240 -14.06 26.28 1.67
CA ALA A 240 -15.36 26.11 1.03
C ALA A 240 -15.47 24.78 0.26
N THR A 241 -14.33 24.15 -0.06
CA THR A 241 -14.32 22.83 -0.70
C THR A 241 -14.31 21.71 0.34
N PRO A 242 -14.97 20.55 0.07
CA PRO A 242 -14.90 19.40 0.97
C PRO A 242 -13.49 18.92 1.28
N SER A 243 -12.59 18.95 0.28
CA SER A 243 -11.17 18.64 0.46
C SER A 243 -10.44 19.67 1.29
N GLY A 244 -10.70 20.97 1.10
CA GLY A 244 -10.01 22.02 1.86
C GLY A 244 -10.47 22.09 3.31
N ALA A 245 -11.76 21.89 3.61
CA ALA A 245 -12.23 21.74 4.99
C ALA A 245 -11.56 20.55 5.70
N ARG A 246 -11.40 19.42 5.00
CA ARG A 246 -10.66 18.25 5.50
C ARG A 246 -9.19 18.58 5.76
N ASP A 247 -8.52 19.13 4.75
CA ASP A 247 -7.08 19.37 4.79
C ASP A 247 -6.73 20.44 5.83
N TYR A 248 -7.60 21.44 6.03
CA TYR A 248 -7.49 22.43 7.12
C TYR A 248 -7.56 21.75 8.49
N ALA A 249 -8.56 20.90 8.74
CA ALA A 249 -8.68 20.18 10.01
C ALA A 249 -7.46 19.26 10.27
N VAL A 250 -6.98 18.55 9.24
CA VAL A 250 -5.79 17.69 9.33
C VAL A 250 -4.53 18.50 9.63
N LEU A 251 -4.30 19.62 8.93
CA LEU A 251 -3.13 20.45 9.15
C LEU A 251 -3.17 21.13 10.53
N LEU A 252 -4.35 21.50 11.01
CA LEU A 252 -4.52 22.07 12.34
C LEU A 252 -4.22 21.05 13.45
N LEU A 253 -4.60 19.78 13.28
CA LEU A 253 -4.21 18.69 14.17
C LEU A 253 -2.69 18.50 14.24
N PHE A 254 -1.99 18.58 13.10
CA PHE A 254 -0.53 18.53 13.08
C PHE A 254 0.08 19.73 13.79
N ALA A 255 -0.43 20.92 13.52
CA ALA A 255 0.18 22.17 13.94
C ALA A 255 -0.05 22.47 15.43
N GLN A 256 -1.22 22.13 15.96
CA GLN A 256 -1.60 22.46 17.34
C GLN A 256 -1.38 21.31 18.33
N LEU A 257 -1.56 20.06 17.88
CA LEU A 257 -1.43 18.88 18.75
C LEU A 257 -0.19 18.04 18.44
N GLY A 258 0.58 18.37 17.41
CA GLY A 258 1.81 17.66 17.07
C GLY A 258 1.60 16.20 16.65
N LEU A 259 0.39 15.85 16.22
CA LEU A 259 0.05 14.47 15.87
C LEU A 259 0.86 13.99 14.66
N ARG A 260 1.22 12.71 14.65
CA ARG A 260 1.83 12.08 13.49
C ARG A 260 0.78 11.83 12.42
N ALA A 261 1.20 11.79 11.15
CA ALA A 261 0.32 11.45 10.03
C ALA A 261 -0.44 10.13 10.24
N SER A 262 0.21 9.11 10.81
CA SER A 262 -0.45 7.83 11.12
C SER A 262 -1.52 7.95 12.18
N GLU A 263 -1.30 8.79 13.20
CA GLU A 263 -2.25 9.02 14.29
C GLU A 263 -3.48 9.73 13.74
N VAL A 264 -3.30 10.80 12.95
CA VAL A 264 -4.41 11.54 12.33
C VAL A 264 -5.25 10.69 11.37
N ILE A 265 -4.61 9.89 10.52
CA ILE A 265 -5.32 9.03 9.55
C ILE A 265 -6.10 7.91 10.27
N SER A 266 -5.63 7.48 11.45
CA SER A 266 -6.30 6.45 12.25
C SER A 266 -7.42 6.97 13.15
N LEU A 267 -7.56 8.29 13.32
CA LEU A 267 -8.61 8.87 14.16
C LEU A 267 -9.99 8.44 13.68
N THR A 268 -10.85 8.14 14.64
CA THR A 268 -12.25 7.78 14.44
C THR A 268 -13.16 8.80 15.12
N LEU A 269 -14.46 8.77 14.79
CA LEU A 269 -15.44 9.62 15.48
C LEU A 269 -15.53 9.33 16.98
N ASP A 270 -15.24 8.08 17.38
CA ASP A 270 -15.35 7.63 18.76
C ASP A 270 -14.13 8.03 19.60
N ASP A 271 -13.03 8.44 18.95
CA ASP A 271 -11.84 8.99 19.60
C ASP A 271 -12.02 10.45 20.05
N ILE A 272 -13.09 11.13 19.60
CA ILE A 272 -13.38 12.51 19.98
C ILE A 272 -14.37 12.52 21.15
N LEU A 273 -13.85 12.75 22.35
CA LEU A 273 -14.64 12.80 23.58
C LEU A 273 -15.18 14.22 23.82
N TRP A 274 -16.15 14.64 22.99
CA TRP A 274 -16.70 16.00 22.98
C TRP A 274 -17.08 16.54 24.36
N ARG A 275 -17.73 15.72 25.20
CA ARG A 275 -18.17 16.13 26.54
C ARG A 275 -17.01 16.34 27.52
N LYS A 276 -15.89 15.66 27.29
CA LYS A 276 -14.68 15.79 28.10
C LYS A 276 -13.71 16.84 27.54
N GLY A 277 -13.90 17.27 26.30
CA GLY A 277 -12.94 18.13 25.61
C GLY A 277 -11.59 17.41 25.41
N GLU A 278 -11.63 16.13 25.07
CA GLU A 278 -10.43 15.30 24.88
C GLU A 278 -10.44 14.58 23.53
N LEU A 279 -9.24 14.31 23.03
CA LEU A 279 -8.96 13.47 21.87
C LEU A 279 -8.14 12.25 22.32
N VAL A 280 -8.60 11.06 21.96
CA VAL A 280 -7.90 9.79 22.20
C VAL A 280 -6.95 9.53 21.03
N ILE A 281 -5.67 9.38 21.31
CA ILE A 281 -4.62 9.20 20.32
C ILE A 281 -4.03 7.80 20.46
N HIS A 282 -4.08 7.03 19.38
CA HIS A 282 -3.52 5.67 19.31
C HIS A 282 -2.09 5.73 18.79
N GLY A 283 -1.14 5.64 19.71
CA GLY A 283 0.29 5.69 19.46
C GLY A 283 0.91 4.34 19.06
N LYS A 284 2.21 4.39 18.76
CA LYS A 284 2.99 3.20 18.38
C LYS A 284 2.99 2.16 19.51
N GLY A 285 2.76 0.90 19.15
CA GLY A 285 2.83 -0.22 20.09
C GLY A 285 1.59 -0.38 20.97
N GLY A 286 0.46 0.21 20.59
CA GLY A 286 -0.79 0.15 21.36
C GLY A 286 -0.85 1.14 22.51
N ALA A 287 0.06 2.11 22.57
CA ALA A 287 -0.02 3.21 23.51
C ALA A 287 -1.28 4.05 23.25
N ILE A 288 -1.98 4.43 24.31
CA ILE A 288 -3.15 5.31 24.24
C ILE A 288 -2.83 6.56 25.03
N GLU A 289 -2.95 7.71 24.39
CA GLU A 289 -2.73 9.03 24.99
C GLU A 289 -3.99 9.87 24.89
N HIS A 290 -4.22 10.75 25.88
CA HIS A 290 -5.32 11.70 25.89
C HIS A 290 -4.74 13.10 25.71
N ALA A 291 -5.18 13.80 24.67
CA ALA A 291 -4.84 15.20 24.43
C ALA A 291 -6.07 16.10 24.62
N PRO A 292 -5.88 17.36 25.07
CA PRO A 292 -6.98 18.31 25.11
C PRO A 292 -7.49 18.61 23.69
N LEU A 293 -8.81 18.62 23.52
CA LEU A 293 -9.45 19.09 22.31
C LEU A 293 -9.48 20.62 22.34
N LEU A 294 -8.49 21.24 21.71
CA LEU A 294 -8.42 22.71 21.59
C LEU A 294 -9.63 23.24 20.81
N ASN A 295 -10.15 24.39 21.20
CA ASN A 295 -11.37 24.96 20.61
C ASN A 295 -11.27 25.10 19.08
N GLU A 296 -10.17 25.65 18.57
CA GLU A 296 -9.93 25.82 17.13
C GLU A 296 -9.96 24.47 16.38
N VAL A 297 -9.38 23.43 16.98
CA VAL A 297 -9.38 22.06 16.45
C VAL A 297 -10.81 21.50 16.46
N GLY A 298 -11.52 21.66 17.57
CA GLY A 298 -12.91 21.23 17.70
C GLY A 298 -13.83 21.89 16.66
N GLU A 299 -13.70 23.19 16.45
CA GLU A 299 -14.45 23.96 15.45
C GLU A 299 -14.15 23.47 14.02
N ALA A 300 -12.87 23.29 13.68
CA ALA A 300 -12.47 22.76 12.38
C ALA A 300 -13.03 21.35 12.13
N LEU A 301 -12.98 20.49 13.14
CA LEU A 301 -13.55 19.14 13.08
C LEU A 301 -15.08 19.18 12.92
N VAL A 302 -15.77 20.03 13.67
CA VAL A 302 -17.24 20.17 13.56
C VAL A 302 -17.64 20.65 12.18
N SER A 303 -16.97 21.68 11.64
CA SER A 303 -17.26 22.18 10.29
C SER A 303 -17.00 21.10 9.23
N TYR A 304 -15.88 20.37 9.33
CA TYR A 304 -15.64 19.25 8.42
C TYR A 304 -16.74 18.18 8.52
N LEU A 305 -17.11 17.79 9.74
CA LEU A 305 -18.08 16.72 9.97
C LEU A 305 -19.51 17.05 9.53
N ARG A 306 -19.92 18.32 9.62
CA ARG A 306 -21.26 18.78 9.26
C ARG A 306 -21.38 19.12 7.78
N ASP A 307 -20.39 19.82 7.25
CA ASP A 307 -20.56 20.57 6.00
C ASP A 307 -19.80 19.95 4.82
N ALA A 308 -18.78 19.12 5.09
CA ALA A 308 -17.84 18.65 4.07
C ALA A 308 -17.67 17.13 4.01
N ARG A 309 -17.88 16.40 5.12
CA ARG A 309 -17.71 14.95 5.14
C ARG A 309 -18.81 14.29 4.28
N PRO A 310 -18.46 13.50 3.25
CA PRO A 310 -19.44 12.77 2.47
C PRO A 310 -20.29 11.87 3.36
N SER A 311 -21.58 11.77 3.07
CA SER A 311 -22.49 10.86 3.78
C SER A 311 -21.97 9.42 3.64
N SER A 312 -21.47 8.86 4.73
CA SER A 312 -20.98 7.50 4.79
C SER A 312 -21.61 6.80 5.98
N ALA A 313 -22.09 5.57 5.76
CA ALA A 313 -22.55 4.71 6.85
C ALA A 313 -21.38 4.30 7.77
N SER A 314 -20.13 4.46 7.34
CA SER A 314 -18.96 4.14 8.15
C SER A 314 -18.58 5.28 9.09
N ARG A 315 -18.40 4.94 10.37
CA ARG A 315 -17.84 5.82 11.40
C ARG A 315 -16.30 5.87 11.35
N GLN A 316 -15.68 5.11 10.44
CA GLN A 316 -14.22 4.93 10.39
C GLN A 316 -13.70 4.86 8.94
N PRO A 317 -12.53 5.49 8.64
CA PRO A 317 -11.84 6.52 9.43
C PRO A 317 -12.58 7.88 9.45
N LEU A 318 -12.22 8.76 10.40
CA LEU A 318 -12.77 10.12 10.54
C LEU A 318 -12.57 10.92 9.25
N PHE A 319 -11.33 10.92 8.76
CA PHE A 319 -10.95 11.45 7.46
C PHE A 319 -10.90 10.30 6.46
N GLY A 320 -11.71 10.36 5.39
CA GLY A 320 -11.63 9.37 4.30
C GLY A 320 -10.21 9.24 3.75
N LEU A 321 -9.81 8.03 3.36
CA LEU A 321 -8.44 7.67 2.94
C LEU A 321 -7.80 8.78 2.10
N ILE A 322 -6.80 9.45 2.69
CA ILE A 322 -5.98 10.43 2.01
C ILE A 322 -5.16 9.66 0.99
N ALA A 323 -5.57 9.67 -0.29
CA ALA A 323 -4.62 9.45 -1.36
C ALA A 323 -3.70 10.68 -1.36
N LEU A 324 -2.68 10.68 -0.50
CA LEU A 324 -1.57 11.61 -0.60
C LEU A 324 -1.03 11.42 -2.02
N VAL A 325 -1.32 12.40 -2.87
CA VAL A 325 -0.75 12.50 -4.20
C VAL A 325 0.76 12.45 -4.02
N ASN A 326 1.39 11.48 -4.69
CA ASN A 326 2.83 11.28 -4.72
C ASN A 326 3.58 12.62 -4.83
N GLY A 327 4.68 12.69 -4.09
CA GLY A 327 5.54 13.86 -3.96
C GLY A 327 5.76 14.65 -5.25
N GLN A 328 5.29 15.89 -5.21
CA GLN A 328 5.78 17.02 -6.00
C GLN A 328 5.65 18.26 -5.11
N LEU A 329 6.58 18.42 -4.17
CA LEU A 329 7.07 19.76 -3.85
C LEU A 329 8.45 19.82 -4.50
N LYS A 330 8.54 20.64 -5.55
CA LYS A 330 9.80 21.05 -6.16
C LYS A 330 10.63 21.80 -5.13
#